data_AF-A0A6L7JQM1-F1
#
_entry.id   AF-A0A6L7JQM1-F1
#
_cell.length_a   1.000
_cell.length_b   1.000
_cell.length_c   1.000
_cell.angle_alpha   90.00
_cell.angle_beta   90.00
_cell.angle_gamma   90.00
#
_symmetry.space_group_name_H-M   'P 1'
#
loop_
_entity.id
_entity.type
_entity.pdbx_description
1 polymer ?
#
loop_
_entity_poly.entity_id
_entity_poly.type
_entity_poly.pdbx_seq_one_letter_code
_entity_poly.pdbx_strand_id
1 'polypeptide(L)'
;MNIAYIDTSALVAVAFNEPSASILTKIISRCDKVISSSLLEAEIRSAFARENVNFPESLLSGIGWILPERPLTQELAITLDAGYLRGADLWHVASALYAVNDPQQVFFATLDYKQERVARAIGFQILEK
;
A
#
# COMPACT_ATOMS: atom_id res chain seq x y z
N MET A 1 -17.84 -5.24 1.29
CA MET A 1 -16.56 -5.97 1.15
C MET A 1 -15.48 -4.94 1.40
N ASN A 2 -14.67 -5.13 2.44
CA ASN A 2 -13.66 -4.16 2.85
C ASN A 2 -12.31 -4.59 2.28
N ILE A 3 -11.68 -3.70 1.51
CA ILE A 3 -10.38 -3.96 0.88
C ILE A 3 -9.33 -3.09 1.58
N ALA A 4 -8.19 -3.68 1.94
CA ALA A 4 -7.01 -2.94 2.34
C ALA A 4 -6.01 -2.91 1.19
N TYR A 5 -5.61 -1.72 0.76
CA TYR A 5 -4.39 -1.54 0.00
C TYR A 5 -3.24 -1.32 0.98
N ILE A 6 -2.18 -2.13 0.89
CA ILE A 6 -1.00 -2.00 1.75
C ILE A 6 0.16 -1.43 0.95
N ASP A 7 0.71 -0.31 1.38
CA ASP A 7 2.02 0.14 0.90
C ASP A 7 3.15 -0.57 1.66
N THR A 8 4.37 -0.46 1.13
CA THR A 8 5.53 -1.13 1.71
C THR A 8 5.86 -0.64 3.11
N SER A 9 5.71 0.66 3.41
CA SER A 9 5.98 1.19 4.75
C SER A 9 5.10 0.54 5.82
N ALA A 10 3.81 0.30 5.53
CA ALA A 10 2.93 -0.42 6.42
C ALA A 10 3.35 -1.89 6.60
N LEU A 11 3.74 -2.59 5.53
CA LEU A 11 4.15 -3.99 5.64
C LEU A 11 5.50 -4.15 6.36
N VAL A 12 6.47 -3.26 6.12
CA VAL A 12 7.76 -3.19 6.82
C VAL A 12 7.53 -3.06 8.32
N ALA A 13 6.65 -2.15 8.73
CA ALA A 13 6.34 -1.98 10.15
C ALA A 13 5.79 -3.26 10.79
N VAL A 14 4.88 -3.97 10.10
CA VAL A 14 4.37 -5.27 10.57
C VAL A 14 5.48 -6.32 10.60
N ALA A 15 6.30 -6.41 9.55
CA ALA A 15 7.36 -7.41 9.41
C ALA A 15 8.47 -7.28 10.47
N PHE A 16 8.81 -6.04 10.85
CA PHE A 16 9.84 -5.75 11.86
C PHE A 16 9.27 -5.46 13.25
N ASN A 17 7.96 -5.69 13.46
CA ASN A 17 7.28 -5.45 14.73
C ASN A 17 7.51 -4.04 15.29
N GLU A 18 7.45 -3.04 14.42
CA GLU A 18 7.54 -1.63 14.80
C GLU A 18 6.32 -1.21 15.66
N PRO A 19 6.40 -0.11 16.42
CA PRO A 19 5.29 0.33 17.28
C PRO A 19 3.92 0.42 16.59
N SER A 20 3.90 0.80 15.31
CA SER A 20 2.69 0.92 14.50
C SER A 20 2.11 -0.42 14.01
N ALA A 21 2.84 -1.54 14.16
CA ALA A 21 2.45 -2.86 13.66
C ALA A 21 1.11 -3.36 14.23
N SER A 22 0.87 -3.10 15.52
CA SER A 22 -0.31 -3.60 16.24
C SER A 22 -1.63 -3.08 15.66
N ILE A 23 -1.67 -1.78 15.35
CA ILE A 23 -2.84 -1.12 14.76
C ILE A 23 -3.04 -1.58 13.31
N LEU A 24 -1.95 -1.59 12.53
CA LEU A 24 -1.98 -2.07 11.13
C LEU A 24 -2.51 -3.50 11.04
N THR A 25 -1.97 -4.41 11.84
CA THR A 25 -2.38 -5.83 11.87
C THR A 25 -3.86 -5.98 12.19
N LYS A 26 -4.36 -5.24 13.18
CA LYS A 26 -5.77 -5.29 13.61
C LYS A 26 -6.73 -4.81 12.53
N ILE A 27 -6.33 -3.83 11.72
CA ILE A 27 -7.19 -3.30 10.66
C ILE A 27 -7.11 -4.19 9.41
N ILE A 28 -5.92 -4.65 9.05
CA ILE A 28 -5.72 -5.61 7.97
C ILE A 28 -6.54 -6.89 8.22
N SER A 29 -6.55 -7.41 9.46
CA SER A 29 -7.32 -8.60 9.83
C SER A 29 -8.84 -8.42 9.76
N ARG A 30 -9.34 -7.19 9.63
CA ARG A 30 -10.78 -6.88 9.47
C ARG A 30 -11.19 -6.71 8.01
N CYS A 31 -10.24 -6.72 7.09
CA CYS A 31 -10.50 -6.59 5.66
C CYS A 31 -10.70 -7.97 5.05
N ASP A 32 -11.64 -8.07 4.11
CA ASP A 32 -11.92 -9.32 3.40
C ASP A 32 -10.81 -9.64 2.39
N LYS A 33 -10.13 -8.59 1.89
CA LYS A 33 -9.04 -8.69 0.92
C LYS A 33 -7.94 -7.70 1.25
N VAL A 34 -6.72 -8.16 1.05
CA VAL A 34 -5.51 -7.35 1.14
C VAL A 34 -4.87 -7.33 -0.23
N ILE A 35 -4.58 -6.16 -0.77
CA ILE A 35 -3.99 -5.98 -2.09
C ILE A 35 -2.79 -5.03 -2.05
N SER A 36 -1.90 -5.16 -3.01
CA SER A 36 -0.82 -4.19 -3.24
C SER A 36 -0.32 -4.23 -4.69
N SER A 37 0.45 -3.23 -5.07
CA SER A 37 1.21 -3.26 -6.33
C SER A 37 2.37 -4.26 -6.24
N SER A 38 2.79 -4.80 -7.38
CA SER A 38 3.96 -5.69 -7.45
C SER A 38 5.28 -5.02 -7.03
N LEU A 39 5.33 -3.68 -6.98
CA LEU A 39 6.49 -2.94 -6.47
C LEU A 39 6.78 -3.29 -5.00
N LEU A 40 5.74 -3.59 -4.22
CA LEU A 40 5.87 -3.92 -2.81
C LEU A 40 6.85 -5.08 -2.58
N GLU A 41 6.84 -6.11 -3.45
CA GLU A 41 7.73 -7.27 -3.29
C GLU A 41 9.20 -6.86 -3.41
N ALA A 42 9.53 -6.01 -4.38
CA ALA A 42 10.89 -5.53 -4.56
C ALA A 42 11.34 -4.70 -3.34
N GLU A 43 10.48 -3.83 -2.83
CA GLU A 43 10.80 -2.95 -1.71
C GLU A 43 10.94 -3.72 -0.39
N ILE A 44 10.04 -4.67 -0.09
CA ILE A 44 10.12 -5.46 1.13
C ILE A 44 11.34 -6.39 1.11
N ARG A 45 11.65 -7.04 -0.02
CA ARG A 45 12.86 -7.88 -0.14
C ARG A 45 14.12 -7.04 0.03
N SER A 46 14.15 -5.83 -0.53
CA SER A 46 15.24 -4.87 -0.33
C SER A 46 15.40 -4.48 1.14
N ALA A 47 14.30 -4.23 1.86
CA ALA A 47 14.33 -3.93 3.29
C ALA A 47 14.91 -5.10 4.10
N PHE A 48 14.45 -6.34 3.89
CA PHE A 48 15.00 -7.52 4.56
C PHE A 48 16.48 -7.74 4.29
N ALA A 49 16.91 -7.57 3.03
CA ALA A 49 18.31 -7.66 2.66
C ALA A 49 19.16 -6.58 3.36
N ARG A 50 18.66 -5.34 3.46
CA ARG A 50 19.33 -4.24 4.17
C ARG A 50 19.49 -4.52 5.66
N GLU A 51 18.46 -5.07 6.30
CA GLU A 51 18.50 -5.42 7.72
C GLU A 51 19.27 -6.73 7.99
N ASN A 52 19.74 -7.42 6.95
CA ASN A 52 20.43 -8.71 7.03
C ASN A 52 19.61 -9.79 7.76
N VAL A 53 18.30 -9.83 7.49
CA VAL A 53 17.34 -10.79 8.04
C VAL A 53 16.80 -11.69 6.94
N ASN A 54 16.59 -12.97 7.23
CA ASN A 54 15.98 -13.91 6.30
C ASN A 54 14.55 -13.49 5.94
N PHE A 55 14.24 -13.49 4.64
CA PHE A 55 12.91 -13.20 4.16
C PHE A 55 11.96 -14.39 4.39
N PRO A 56 10.86 -14.22 5.15
CA PRO A 56 9.87 -15.27 5.31
C PRO A 56 8.96 -15.32 4.08
N GLU A 57 9.05 -16.40 3.29
CA GLU A 57 8.24 -16.54 2.05
C GLU A 57 6.72 -16.48 2.30
N SER A 58 6.26 -16.83 3.51
CA SER A 58 4.85 -16.70 3.90
C SER A 58 4.40 -15.25 4.13
N LEU A 59 5.30 -14.26 4.16
CA LEU A 59 4.95 -12.86 4.40
C LEU A 59 4.01 -12.31 3.31
N LEU A 60 4.15 -12.82 2.09
CA LEU A 60 3.39 -12.34 0.93
C LEU A 60 2.17 -13.20 0.60
N SER A 61 1.95 -14.33 1.26
CA SER A 61 0.95 -15.32 0.85
C SER A 61 -0.50 -14.84 0.94
N GLY A 62 -0.77 -13.77 1.69
CA GLY A 62 -2.09 -13.16 1.84
C GLY A 62 -2.36 -11.95 0.95
N ILE A 63 -1.39 -11.54 0.12
CA ILE A 63 -1.49 -10.32 -0.69
C ILE A 63 -2.00 -10.67 -2.09
N GLY A 64 -3.10 -10.04 -2.48
CA GLY A 64 -3.55 -10.00 -3.86
C GLY A 64 -2.75 -8.98 -4.67
N TRP A 65 -2.12 -9.43 -5.75
CA TRP A 65 -1.27 -8.56 -6.58
C TRP A 65 -2.07 -7.82 -7.64
N ILE A 66 -1.89 -6.51 -7.68
CA ILE A 66 -2.41 -5.66 -8.76
C ILE A 66 -1.41 -5.72 -9.91
N LEU A 67 -1.85 -6.27 -11.04
CA LEU A 67 -1.08 -6.38 -12.27
C LEU A 67 -1.81 -5.58 -13.36
N PRO A 68 -1.45 -4.30 -13.57
CA PRO A 68 -2.11 -3.49 -14.58
C PRO A 68 -1.88 -4.06 -15.99
N GLU A 69 -2.96 -4.25 -16.75
CA GLU A 69 -2.90 -4.72 -18.15
C GLU A 69 -2.62 -3.57 -19.13
N ARG A 70 -2.51 -2.35 -18.61
CA ARG A 70 -2.22 -1.12 -19.35
C ARG A 70 -1.35 -0.19 -18.51
N PRO A 71 -0.69 0.81 -19.13
CA PRO A 71 -0.09 1.91 -18.39
C PRO A 71 -1.10 2.60 -17.46
N LEU A 72 -0.60 3.06 -16.30
CA LEU A 72 -1.38 3.77 -15.29
C LEU A 72 -1.49 5.28 -15.57
N THR A 73 -1.44 5.70 -16.84
CA THR A 73 -1.32 7.13 -17.22
C THR A 73 -2.41 7.99 -16.58
N GLN A 74 -3.66 7.52 -16.57
CA GLN A 74 -4.79 8.25 -15.98
C GLN A 74 -4.66 8.34 -14.46
N GLU A 75 -4.34 7.23 -13.81
CA GLU A 75 -4.21 7.16 -12.36
C GLU A 75 -3.03 7.96 -11.84
N LEU A 76 -1.91 7.95 -12.57
CA LEU A 76 -0.73 8.77 -12.28
C LEU A 76 -1.04 10.26 -12.37
N ALA A 77 -1.79 10.68 -13.40
CA ALA A 77 -2.20 12.08 -13.56
C ALA A 77 -3.13 12.51 -12.42
N ILE A 78 -4.18 11.73 -12.13
CA ILE A 78 -5.10 12.00 -11.00
C ILE A 78 -4.34 12.09 -9.68
N THR A 79 -3.38 11.19 -9.47
CA THR A 79 -2.57 11.18 -8.25
C THR A 79 -1.72 12.45 -8.12
N LEU A 80 -1.06 12.87 -9.21
CA LEU A 80 -0.23 14.08 -9.22
C LEU A 80 -1.04 15.37 -9.10
N ASP A 81 -2.26 15.39 -9.65
CA ASP A 81 -3.21 16.50 -9.48
C ASP A 81 -3.64 16.66 -8.01
N ALA A 82 -3.74 15.54 -7.27
CA ALA A 82 -4.01 15.54 -5.84
C ALA A 82 -2.77 15.90 -4.98
N GLY A 83 -1.56 15.67 -5.50
CA GLY A 83 -0.32 16.16 -4.90
C GLY A 83 0.94 15.42 -5.37
N TYR A 84 2.10 16.06 -5.19
CA TYR A 84 3.38 15.49 -5.61
C TYR A 84 3.83 14.30 -4.75
N LEU A 85 4.17 13.20 -5.40
CA LEU A 85 4.76 11.99 -4.83
C LEU A 85 6.02 11.56 -5.61
N ARG A 86 6.94 10.85 -4.95
CA ARG A 86 8.09 10.21 -5.63
C ARG A 86 7.63 8.97 -6.39
N GLY A 87 8.43 8.51 -7.35
CA GLY A 87 8.04 7.43 -8.27
C GLY A 87 7.44 6.20 -7.60
N ALA A 88 8.03 5.69 -6.52
CA ALA A 88 7.50 4.53 -5.79
C ALA A 88 6.16 4.86 -5.10
N ASP A 89 6.11 5.92 -4.30
CA ASP A 89 4.89 6.35 -3.61
C ASP A 89 3.74 6.62 -4.59
N LEU A 90 4.06 7.28 -5.70
CA LEU A 90 3.17 7.58 -6.81
C LEU A 90 2.63 6.29 -7.45
N TRP A 91 3.51 5.30 -7.69
CA TRP A 91 3.13 4.01 -8.25
C TRP A 91 2.15 3.26 -7.33
N HIS A 92 2.37 3.30 -6.02
CA HIS A 92 1.45 2.66 -5.07
C HIS A 92 0.05 3.29 -5.11
N VAL A 93 -0.04 4.62 -5.04
CA VAL A 93 -1.35 5.30 -5.07
C VAL A 93 -2.05 5.10 -6.41
N ALA A 94 -1.33 5.20 -7.53
CA ALA A 94 -1.89 4.96 -8.85
C ALA A 94 -2.36 3.51 -9.02
N SER A 95 -1.62 2.52 -8.50
CA SER A 95 -2.01 1.11 -8.54
C SER A 95 -3.27 0.84 -7.71
N ALA A 96 -3.37 1.46 -6.53
CA ALA A 96 -4.57 1.36 -5.70
C ALA A 96 -5.79 1.93 -6.43
N LEU A 97 -5.63 3.08 -7.10
CA LEU A 97 -6.69 3.72 -7.86
C LEU A 97 -7.13 2.89 -9.07
N TYR A 98 -6.17 2.26 -9.76
CA TYR A 98 -6.47 1.34 -10.87
C TYR A 98 -7.31 0.14 -10.44
N ALA A 99 -7.07 -0.37 -9.24
CA ALA A 99 -7.68 -1.61 -8.77
C ALA A 99 -9.16 -1.47 -8.36
N VAL A 100 -9.68 -0.24 -8.22
CA VAL A 100 -11.03 -0.01 -7.70
C VAL A 100 -11.81 1.03 -8.47
N ASN A 101 -13.13 0.84 -8.52
CA ASN A 101 -14.05 1.80 -9.11
C ASN A 101 -14.35 2.99 -8.17
N ASP A 102 -14.21 2.77 -6.86
CA ASP A 102 -14.53 3.75 -5.83
C ASP A 102 -13.46 3.71 -4.71
N PRO A 103 -12.58 4.73 -4.64
CA PRO A 103 -11.54 4.82 -3.61
C PRO A 103 -12.08 4.78 -2.17
N GLN A 104 -13.34 5.20 -1.94
CA GLN A 104 -13.93 5.23 -0.60
C GLN A 104 -14.19 3.83 -0.03
N GLN A 105 -14.11 2.78 -0.84
CA GLN A 105 -14.27 1.38 -0.40
C GLN A 105 -12.95 0.71 -0.01
N VAL A 106 -11.84 1.45 -0.10
CA VAL A 106 -10.50 0.93 0.18
C VAL A 106 -9.87 1.68 1.34
N PHE A 107 -9.38 0.91 2.31
CA PHE A 107 -8.46 1.41 3.33
C PHE A 107 -7.05 1.42 2.75
N PHE A 108 -6.48 2.60 2.55
CA PHE A 108 -5.10 2.79 2.15
C PHE A 108 -4.21 2.81 3.40
N ALA A 109 -3.49 1.72 3.62
CA ALA A 109 -2.59 1.54 4.74
C ALA A 109 -1.20 2.08 4.38
N THR A 110 -0.82 3.21 5.00
CA THR A 110 0.53 3.77 4.87
C THR A 110 1.03 4.48 6.12
N LEU A 111 2.35 4.45 6.30
CA LEU A 111 3.05 5.24 7.32
C LEU A 111 3.69 6.50 6.73
N ASP A 112 3.78 6.63 5.41
CA ASP A 112 4.27 7.84 4.74
C ASP A 112 3.19 8.93 4.72
N TYR A 113 3.47 10.05 5.39
CA TYR A 113 2.54 11.19 5.51
C TYR A 113 2.19 11.86 4.18
N LYS A 114 3.11 11.91 3.22
CA LYS A 114 2.84 12.52 1.91
C LYS A 114 1.93 11.60 1.10
N GLN A 115 2.21 10.30 1.10
CA GLN A 115 1.37 9.30 0.47
C GLN A 115 -0.03 9.28 1.09
N GLU A 116 -0.12 9.31 2.43
CA GLU A 116 -1.37 9.40 3.18
C GLU A 116 -2.23 10.60 2.76
N ARG A 117 -1.61 11.79 2.68
CA ARG A 117 -2.31 13.01 2.28
C ARG A 117 -2.86 12.94 0.87
N VAL A 118 -2.08 12.44 -0.08
CA VAL A 118 -2.50 12.33 -1.48
C VAL A 118 -3.59 11.27 -1.63
N ALA A 119 -3.43 10.10 -1.00
CA ALA A 119 -4.45 9.07 -1.00
C ALA A 119 -5.78 9.57 -0.41
N ARG A 120 -5.73 10.30 0.72
CA ARG A 120 -6.91 10.94 1.32
C ARG A 120 -7.57 11.93 0.37
N ALA A 121 -6.78 12.76 -0.33
CA ALA A 121 -7.30 13.75 -1.27
C ALA A 121 -8.00 13.13 -2.48
N ILE A 122 -7.58 11.94 -2.92
CA ILE A 122 -8.22 11.16 -3.99
C ILE A 122 -9.53 10.49 -3.50
N GLY A 123 -9.68 10.30 -2.19
CA GLY A 123 -10.88 9.74 -1.57
C GLY A 123 -10.69 8.37 -0.91
N PHE A 124 -9.45 7.88 -0.79
CA PHE A 124 -9.18 6.66 -0.03
C PHE A 124 -9.48 6.85 1.47
N GLN A 125 -9.96 5.79 2.12
CA GLN A 125 -10.04 5.78 3.57
C GLN A 125 -8.62 5.57 4.13
N ILE A 126 -8.21 6.39 5.09
CA ILE A 126 -6.90 6.26 5.71
C ILE A 126 -7.03 5.50 7.03
N LEU A 127 -6.05 4.64 7.32
CA LEU A 127 -5.90 4.07 8.65
C LEU A 127 -5.54 5.17 9.65
N GLU A 128 -6.47 5.55 10.51
CA GLU A 128 -6.17 6.45 11.64
C GLU A 128 -5.17 5.76 12.59
N LYS A 129 -4.08 6.48 12.90
CA LYS A 129 -2.98 6.03 13.77
C LYS A 129 -3.32 6.24 15.24
#